data_AF-A0A1F4BHB7-F1
#
_entry.id   AF-A0A1F4BHB7-F1
#
_cell.length_a   1.000
_cell.length_b   1.000
_cell.length_c   1.000
_cell.angle_alpha   90.00
_cell.angle_beta   90.00
_cell.angle_gamma   90.00
#
_symmetry.space_group_name_H-M   'P 1'
#
loop_
_entity.id
_entity.type
_entity.pdbx_description
1 polymer ?
#
loop_
_entity_poly.entity_id
_entity_poly.type
_entity_poly.pdbx_seq_one_letter_code
_entity_poly.pdbx_strand_id
1 'polypeptide(L)'
;MRTALIILGGFLLLGACVLAGRWTGGTGTMVNAAKLFIVIWLIAAGVNMWVGVAKAGYSVAEELPIFLLIFALPAAAAGFVWWKFS
;
A
#
# COMPACT_ATOMS: atom_id res chain seq x y z
N MET A 1 -13.14 13.67 -2.92
CA MET A 1 -12.96 12.30 -3.46
C MET A 1 -11.47 11.97 -3.73
N ARG A 2 -10.54 12.36 -2.84
CA ARG A 2 -9.09 12.14 -3.03
C ARG A 2 -8.61 10.81 -2.44
N THR A 3 -9.15 10.44 -1.28
CA THR A 3 -8.82 9.23 -0.50
C THR A 3 -9.13 7.94 -1.26
N ALA A 4 -10.29 7.87 -1.92
CA ALA A 4 -10.69 6.70 -2.71
C ALA A 4 -9.74 6.42 -3.89
N LEU A 5 -9.28 7.47 -4.59
CA LEU A 5 -8.32 7.34 -5.69
C LEU A 5 -6.94 6.86 -5.20
N ILE A 6 -6.52 7.29 -4.01
CA ILE A 6 -5.27 6.84 -3.40
C ILE A 6 -5.35 5.35 -3.03
N ILE A 7 -6.47 4.92 -2.44
CA ILE A 7 -6.72 3.50 -2.12
C ILE A 7 -6.72 2.66 -3.40
N LEU A 8 -7.40 3.12 -4.45
CA LEU A 8 -7.48 2.44 -5.74
C LEU A 8 -6.11 2.34 -6.41
N GLY A 9 -5.30 3.40 -6.33
CA GLY A 9 -3.89 3.38 -6.75
C GLY A 9 -3.05 2.35 -5.98
N GLY A 10 -3.31 2.17 -4.69
CA GLY A 10 -2.64 1.15 -3.87
C GLY A 10 -2.95 -0.27 -4.30
N PHE A 11 -4.22 -0.56 -4.62
CA PHE A 11 -4.61 -1.85 -5.16
C PHE A 11 -4.01 -2.10 -6.55
N LEU A 12 -3.94 -1.08 -7.41
CA LEU A 12 -3.30 -1.19 -8.72
C LEU A 12 -1.79 -1.48 -8.60
N LEU A 13 -1.11 -0.78 -7.69
CA LEU A 13 0.31 -1.00 -7.44
C LEU A 13 0.56 -2.41 -6.87
N LEU A 14 -0.28 -2.89 -5.96
CA LEU A 14 -0.22 -4.27 -5.46
C LEU A 14 -0.39 -5.28 -6.59
N GLY A 15 -1.40 -5.08 -7.45
CA GLY A 15 -1.64 -5.92 -8.61
C GLY A 15 -0.43 -5.98 -9.55
N ALA A 16 0.17 -4.83 -9.85
CA ALA A 16 1.37 -4.72 -10.67
C ALA A 16 2.57 -5.46 -10.04
N CYS A 17 2.81 -5.31 -8.74
CA CYS A 17 3.87 -6.01 -8.03
C CYS A 17 3.68 -7.53 -8.05
N VAL A 18 2.46 -8.02 -7.80
CA VAL A 18 2.17 -9.47 -7.80
C VAL A 18 2.26 -10.06 -9.20
N LEU A 19 1.77 -9.36 -10.22
CA LEU A 19 1.89 -9.77 -11.63
C LEU A 19 3.36 -9.83 -12.08
N ALA A 20 4.15 -8.81 -11.72
CA ALA A 20 5.60 -8.80 -11.99
C ALA A 20 6.32 -9.94 -11.26
N GLY A 21 5.97 -10.22 -10.01
CA GLY A 21 6.49 -11.37 -9.26
C GLY A 21 6.13 -12.70 -9.91
N ARG A 22 4.90 -12.84 -10.41
CA ARG A 22 4.43 -14.03 -11.13
C ARG A 22 5.22 -14.28 -12.41
N TRP A 23 5.53 -13.22 -13.18
CA TRP A 23 6.24 -13.33 -14.45
C TRP A 23 7.74 -13.57 -14.31
N THR A 24 8.36 -13.18 -13.19
CA THR A 24 9.82 -13.25 -13.00
C THR A 24 10.32 -14.54 -12.37
N GLY A 25 9.47 -15.31 -11.69
CA GLY A 25 9.93 -16.52 -10.98
C GLY A 25 8.87 -17.38 -10.31
N GLY A 26 7.59 -17.21 -10.65
CA GLY A 26 6.50 -18.01 -10.09
C GLY A 26 6.07 -17.59 -8.68
N THR A 27 5.58 -18.55 -7.88
CA THR A 27 4.89 -18.30 -6.60
C THR A 27 5.81 -17.71 -5.52
N GLY A 28 7.09 -18.11 -5.47
CA GLY A 28 8.05 -17.61 -4.48
C GLY A 28 8.41 -16.12 -4.66
N THR A 29 8.49 -15.65 -5.91
CA THR A 29 8.74 -14.23 -6.21
C THR A 29 7.50 -13.35 -5.99
N MET A 30 6.28 -13.90 -6.01
CA MET A 30 5.07 -13.16 -5.61
C MET A 30 5.10 -12.78 -4.12
N VAL A 31 5.58 -13.66 -3.25
CA VAL A 31 5.70 -13.38 -1.81
C VAL A 31 6.72 -12.27 -1.55
N ASN A 32 7.86 -12.30 -2.23
CA ASN A 32 8.86 -11.24 -2.13
C ASN A 32 8.33 -9.91 -2.68
N ALA A 33 7.58 -9.94 -3.78
CA ALA A 33 6.94 -8.74 -4.34
C ALA A 33 5.87 -8.15 -3.40
N ALA A 34 5.08 -8.99 -2.72
CA ALA A 34 4.11 -8.55 -1.73
C ALA A 34 4.78 -7.88 -0.51
N LYS A 35 5.91 -8.42 -0.03
CA LYS A 35 6.71 -7.80 1.05
C LYS A 35 7.27 -6.45 0.62
N LEU A 36 7.85 -6.37 -0.57
CA LEU A 36 8.39 -5.12 -1.12
C LEU A 36 7.29 -4.07 -1.31
N PHE A 37 6.11 -4.49 -1.78
CA PHE A 37 4.94 -3.63 -1.89
C PHE A 37 4.56 -3.00 -0.55
N ILE A 38 4.54 -3.75 0.56
CA ILE A 38 4.18 -3.20 1.88
C ILE A 38 5.12 -2.04 2.25
N VAL A 39 6.43 -2.19 2.02
CA VAL A 39 7.42 -1.16 2.32
C VAL A 39 7.21 0.08 1.44
N ILE A 40 7.04 -0.12 0.13
CA ILE A 40 6.80 0.97 -0.82
C ILE A 40 5.49 1.70 -0.48
N TRP A 41 4.45 0.95 -0.16
CA TRP A 41 3.13 1.49 0.15
C TRP A 41 3.11 2.25 1.47
N LEU A 42 3.85 1.78 2.48
CA LEU A 42 4.02 2.50 3.74
C LEU A 42 4.64 3.90 3.50
N ILE A 43 5.68 3.98 2.67
CA ILE A 43 6.32 5.26 2.32
C ILE A 43 5.32 6.15 1.57
N ALA A 44 4.61 5.61 0.58
CA ALA A 44 3.63 6.38 -0.20
C ALA A 44 2.48 6.91 0.67
N ALA A 45 1.93 6.09 1.56
CA ALA A 45 0.92 6.50 2.52
C ALA A 45 1.45 7.56 3.50
N GLY A 46 2.70 7.41 3.96
CA GLY A 46 3.35 8.36 4.86
C GLY A 46 3.57 9.73 4.20
N VAL A 47 3.98 9.75 2.92
CA VAL A 47 4.05 10.98 2.13
C VAL A 47 2.67 11.61 1.96
N ASN A 48 1.61 10.81 1.80
CA ASN A 48 0.25 11.33 1.70
C ASN A 48 -0.17 12.07 2.98
N MET A 49 0.07 11.44 4.13
CA MET A 49 -0.17 12.00 5.45
C MET A 49 0.65 13.28 5.68
N TRP A 50 1.95 13.26 5.33
CA TRP A 50 2.82 14.43 5.42
C TRP A 50 2.29 15.60 4.60
N VAL A 51 1.80 15.34 3.39
CA VAL A 51 1.20 16.38 2.54
C VAL A 51 -0.07 16.96 3.18
N GLY A 52 -0.91 16.13 3.81
CA GLY A 52 -2.07 16.60 4.57
C GLY A 52 -1.67 17.54 5.71
N VAL A 53 -0.68 17.15 6.51
CA VAL A 53 -0.19 17.96 7.63
C VAL A 53 0.51 19.24 7.14
N ALA A 54 1.49 19.11 6.24
CA ALA A 54 2.37 20.22 5.85
C ALA A 54 1.72 21.21 4.85
N LYS A 55 0.78 20.75 4.00
CA LYS A 55 0.14 21.63 3.00
C LYS A 55 -1.29 22.01 3.34
N ALA A 56 -2.07 21.12 3.95
CA ALA A 56 -3.46 21.42 4.31
C ALA A 56 -3.61 21.95 5.74
N GLY A 57 -2.55 21.84 6.57
CA GLY A 57 -2.53 22.37 7.93
C GLY A 57 -3.29 21.51 8.94
N TYR A 58 -3.65 20.27 8.58
CA TYR A 58 -4.27 19.32 9.51
C TYR A 58 -3.26 18.83 10.55
N SER A 59 -3.75 18.46 11.73
CA SER A 59 -2.92 17.82 12.74
C SER A 59 -2.60 16.37 12.35
N VAL A 60 -1.48 15.87 12.87
CA VAL A 60 -1.10 14.45 12.73
C VAL A 60 -2.22 13.53 13.23
N ALA A 61 -2.93 13.91 14.29
CA ALA A 61 -4.00 13.11 14.88
C ALA A 61 -5.24 13.00 13.96
N GLU A 62 -5.51 14.01 13.13
CA GLU A 62 -6.61 14.00 12.17
C GLU A 62 -6.27 13.18 10.92
N GLU A 63 -5.01 13.20 10.49
CA GLU A 63 -4.53 12.47 9.31
C GLU A 63 -4.16 11.02 9.62
N LEU A 64 -3.85 10.67 10.88
CA LEU A 64 -3.44 9.31 11.28
C LEU A 64 -4.52 8.25 11.00
N PRO A 65 -5.82 8.45 11.30
CA PRO A 65 -6.87 7.49 10.95
C PRO A 65 -6.99 7.29 9.44
N ILE A 66 -6.82 8.36 8.66
CA ILE A 66 -6.89 8.33 7.19
C ILE A 66 -5.69 7.55 6.62
N PHE A 67 -4.49 7.85 7.12
CA PHE A 67 -3.26 7.13 6.81
C PHE A 67 -3.41 5.63 7.11
N LEU A 68 -3.90 5.27 8.30
CA LEU A 68 -4.10 3.88 8.69
C LEU A 68 -5.09 3.19 7.75
N LEU A 69 -6.17 3.85 7.34
CA LEU A 69 -7.15 3.29 6.43
C LEU A 69 -6.57 3.08 5.01
N ILE A 70 -5.80 4.05 4.51
CA ILE A 70 -5.10 3.97 3.21
C ILE A 70 -4.01 2.89 3.22
N PHE A 71 -3.30 2.73 4.33
CA PHE A 71 -2.22 1.76 4.46
C PHE A 71 -2.74 0.34 4.73
N ALA A 72 -3.65 0.18 5.69
CA ALA A 72 -4.10 -1.12 6.17
C ALA A 72 -4.84 -1.93 5.11
N LEU A 73 -5.66 -1.29 4.26
CA LEU A 73 -6.42 -2.01 3.23
C LEU A 73 -5.50 -2.72 2.21
N PRO A 74 -4.56 -2.03 1.52
CA PRO A 74 -3.65 -2.70 0.59
C PRO A 74 -2.62 -3.57 1.30
N ALA A 75 -2.17 -3.20 2.50
CA ALA A 75 -1.25 -4.03 3.29
C ALA A 75 -1.89 -5.36 3.71
N ALA A 76 -3.16 -5.36 4.11
CA ALA A 76 -3.91 -6.58 4.42
C ALA A 76 -4.07 -7.47 3.19
N ALA A 77 -4.34 -6.89 2.01
CA ALA A 77 -4.39 -7.63 0.76
C ALA A 77 -3.01 -8.25 0.40
N ALA A 78 -1.92 -7.51 0.58
CA ALA A 78 -0.56 -8.03 0.41
C ALA A 78 -0.25 -9.16 1.41
N GLY A 79 -0.67 -9.02 2.67
CA GLY A 79 -0.57 -10.05 3.69
C GLY A 79 -1.37 -11.31 3.35
N PHE A 80 -2.56 -11.16 2.76
CA PHE A 80 -3.36 -12.29 2.28
C PHE A 80 -2.67 -13.03 1.12
N VAL A 81 -2.10 -12.30 0.17
CA VAL A 81 -1.29 -12.88 -0.92
C VAL A 81 -0.10 -13.63 -0.33
N TRP A 82 0.60 -13.04 0.64
CA TRP A 82 1.68 -13.72 1.33
C TRP A 82 1.18 -15.02 1.99
N TRP A 83 0.13 -14.98 2.81
CA TRP A 83 -0.40 -16.18 3.47
C TRP A 83 -0.83 -17.28 2.48
N LYS A 84 -1.44 -16.91 1.35
CA LYS A 84 -1.97 -17.88 0.38
C LYS A 84 -0.89 -18.57 -0.45
N PHE A 85 0.25 -17.91 -0.67
CA PHE A 85 1.32 -18.38 -1.55
C PHE A 85 2.63 -18.70 -0.83
N SER A 86 2.66 -18.59 0.50
CA SER A 86 3.77 -19.01 1.35
C SER A 86 3.72 -20.47 1.73
#